data_AF-A0AA43QPT5-F1
#
_entry.id   AF-A0AA43QPT5-F1
#
_cell.length_a   1.000
_cell.length_b   1.000
_cell.length_c   1.000
_cell.angle_alpha   90.00
_cell.angle_beta   90.00
_cell.angle_gamma   90.00
#
_symmetry.space_group_name_H-M   'P 1'
#
loop_
_entity.id
_entity.type
_entity.pdbx_description
1 polymer ?
#
loop_
_entity_poly.entity_id
_entity_poly.type
_entity_poly.pdbx_seq_one_letter_code
_entity_poly.pdbx_strand_id
1 'polypeptide(L)'
;MQGRDLQSSFDTAGELLRTRYRGWYLALAELPTWGEEIDRQVQVYINDVQNVTLANLNWSYRAERYWDGNNAEVRRTRTISIPVGPKLTIQTGCKESNNK
;
A
#
# COMPACT_ATOMS: atom_id res chain seq x y z
N MET A 1 19.83 10.95 13.28
CA MET A 1 18.89 10.06 12.57
C MET A 1 19.70 8.88 12.08
N GLN A 2 19.39 7.65 12.49
CA GLN A 2 20.09 6.47 11.97
C GLN A 2 19.64 6.28 10.53
N GLY A 3 20.47 6.73 9.57
CA GLY A 3 20.22 6.54 8.15
C GLY A 3 20.34 5.06 7.84
N ARG A 4 19.24 4.31 7.97
CA ARG A 4 19.14 3.00 7.32
C ARG A 4 19.24 3.24 5.83
N ASP A 5 19.94 2.36 5.12
CA ASP A 5 19.88 2.38 3.68
C ASP A 5 18.41 2.22 3.22
N LEU A 6 18.14 2.71 2.02
CA LEU A 6 16.78 2.77 1.50
C LEU A 6 16.14 1.38 1.48
N GLN A 7 16.89 0.35 1.11
CA GLN A 7 16.40 -1.02 1.04
C GLN A 7 16.04 -1.54 2.43
N SER A 8 16.90 -1.35 3.43
CA SER A 8 16.64 -1.72 4.83
C SER A 8 15.38 -1.05 5.38
N SER A 9 15.07 0.17 4.94
CA SER A 9 13.83 0.85 5.31
C SER A 9 12.59 0.15 4.73
N PHE A 10 12.62 -0.28 3.46
CA PHE A 10 11.55 -1.07 2.86
C PHE A 10 11.43 -2.47 3.47
N ASP A 11 12.57 -3.12 3.76
CA ASP A 11 12.59 -4.43 4.42
C ASP A 11 11.96 -4.35 5.81
N THR A 12 12.26 -3.30 6.56
CA THR A 12 11.65 -3.03 7.87
C THR A 12 10.14 -2.84 7.74
N ALA A 13 9.66 -2.07 6.76
CA ALA A 13 8.23 -1.93 6.51
C ALA A 13 7.58 -3.27 6.14
N GLY A 14 8.27 -4.11 5.36
CA GLY A 14 7.85 -5.47 5.04
C GLY A 14 7.70 -6.36 6.28
N GLU A 15 8.64 -6.29 7.23
CA GLU A 15 8.53 -7.03 8.50
C GLU A 15 7.39 -6.54 9.38
N LEU A 16 7.15 -5.23 9.42
CA LEU A 16 6.00 -4.67 10.15
C LEU A 16 4.68 -5.17 9.56
N LEU A 17 4.55 -5.21 8.23
CA LEU A 17 3.38 -5.78 7.56
C LEU A 17 3.22 -7.27 7.88
N ARG A 18 4.29 -8.08 7.79
CA ARG A 18 4.27 -9.51 8.17
C ARG A 18 3.82 -9.72 9.61
N THR A 19 4.34 -8.89 10.53
CA THR A 19 3.97 -8.93 11.95
C THR A 19 2.49 -8.63 12.15
N ARG A 20 1.93 -7.65 11.43
CA ARG A 20 0.50 -7.34 11.48
C ARG A 20 -0.36 -8.48 10.95
N TYR A 21 0.03 -9.15 9.86
CA TYR A 21 -0.68 -10.34 9.38
C TYR A 21 -0.66 -11.48 10.39
N ARG A 22 0.46 -11.73 11.08
CA ARG A 22 0.50 -12.72 12.17
C ARG A 22 -0.47 -12.37 13.29
N GLY A 23 -0.48 -11.10 13.72
CA GLY A 23 -1.42 -10.63 14.73
C GLY A 23 -2.89 -10.77 14.30
N TRP A 24 -3.19 -10.51 13.03
CA TRP A 24 -4.52 -10.74 12.47
C TRP A 24 -4.97 -12.20 12.59
N TYR A 25 -4.13 -13.17 12.22
CA TYR A 25 -4.48 -14.59 12.35
C TYR A 25 -4.68 -15.03 13.80
N LEU A 26 -3.87 -14.52 14.72
CA LEU A 26 -4.07 -14.79 16.16
C LEU A 26 -5.39 -14.21 16.65
N ALA A 27 -5.71 -12.97 16.28
CA ALA A 27 -6.98 -12.34 16.63
C ALA A 27 -8.19 -13.11 16.06
N LEU A 28 -8.09 -13.64 14.84
CA LEU A 28 -9.14 -14.49 14.27
C LEU A 28 -9.33 -15.80 15.04
N ALA A 29 -8.23 -16.40 15.52
CA ALA A 29 -8.28 -17.63 16.31
C ALA A 29 -8.85 -17.41 17.72
N GLU A 30 -8.73 -16.19 18.25
CA GLU A 30 -9.22 -15.79 19.58
C GLU A 30 -10.64 -15.21 19.56
N LEU A 31 -11.33 -15.23 18.42
CA LEU A 31 -12.71 -14.74 18.33
C LEU A 31 -13.62 -15.54 19.28
N PRO A 32 -14.37 -14.88 20.18
CA PRO A 32 -15.37 -15.56 20.96
C PRO A 32 -16.56 -15.94 20.08
N THR A 33 -17.39 -16.85 20.57
CA THR A 33 -18.63 -17.27 19.91
C THR A 33 -19.79 -16.46 20.47
N TRP A 34 -20.64 -15.92 19.60
CA TRP A 34 -21.82 -15.15 19.99
C TRP A 34 -23.14 -15.82 19.59
N GLY A 35 -23.06 -16.95 18.87
CA GLY A 35 -24.21 -17.68 18.35
C GLY A 35 -24.34 -17.51 16.84
N GLU A 36 -24.96 -18.50 16.20
CA GLU A 36 -24.89 -18.72 14.75
C GLU A 36 -25.12 -17.47 13.89
N GLU A 37 -26.17 -16.69 14.17
CA GLU A 37 -26.50 -15.53 13.35
C GLU A 37 -25.45 -14.41 13.46
N ILE A 38 -24.93 -14.14 14.66
CA ILE A 38 -23.90 -13.12 14.86
C ILE A 38 -22.58 -13.60 14.28
N ASP A 39 -22.22 -14.87 14.53
CA ASP A 39 -20.99 -15.46 14.01
C ASP A 39 -20.97 -15.41 12.48
N ARG A 40 -22.09 -15.69 11.81
CA ARG A 40 -22.25 -15.57 10.35
C ARG A 40 -21.97 -14.15 9.86
N GLN A 41 -22.53 -13.13 10.52
CA GLN A 41 -22.31 -11.73 10.15
C GLN A 41 -20.86 -11.30 10.36
N VAL A 42 -20.25 -11.73 11.47
CA VAL A 42 -18.84 -11.47 11.77
C VAL A 42 -17.93 -12.05 10.70
N GLN A 43 -18.18 -13.29 10.23
CA GLN A 43 -17.41 -13.90 9.15
C GLN A 43 -17.50 -13.13 7.83
N VAL A 44 -18.70 -12.66 7.47
CA VAL A 44 -18.88 -11.81 6.27
C VAL A 44 -18.08 -10.53 6.39
N TYR A 45 -18.16 -9.84 7.54
CA TYR A 45 -17.42 -8.62 7.78
C TYR A 45 -15.89 -8.84 7.71
N ILE A 46 -15.38 -9.90 8.34
CA ILE A 46 -13.96 -10.28 8.30
C ILE A 46 -13.49 -10.51 6.86
N ASN A 47 -14.29 -11.22 6.05
CA ASN A 47 -13.99 -11.45 4.65
C ASN A 47 -13.90 -10.15 3.85
N ASP A 48 -14.82 -9.21 4.09
CA ASP A 48 -14.82 -7.92 3.40
C ASP A 48 -13.61 -7.05 3.78
N VAL A 49 -13.19 -7.07 5.05
CA VAL A 49 -11.97 -6.40 5.49
C VAL A 49 -10.72 -6.98 4.79
N GLN A 50 -10.67 -8.31 4.61
CA GLN A 50 -9.58 -8.95 3.84
C GLN A 50 -9.62 -8.52 2.37
N ASN A 51 -10.81 -8.43 1.77
CA ASN A 51 -10.98 -8.00 0.39
C ASN A 51 -10.53 -6.55 0.18
N VAL A 52 -10.76 -5.64 1.13
CA VAL A 52 -10.25 -4.26 1.06
C VAL A 52 -8.73 -4.23 1.01
N THR A 53 -8.07 -5.07 1.82
CA THR A 53 -6.60 -5.17 1.83
C THR A 53 -6.06 -5.68 0.48
N LEU A 54 -6.69 -6.72 -0.07
CA LEU A 54 -6.34 -7.26 -1.39
C LEU A 54 -6.63 -6.28 -2.53
N ALA A 55 -7.73 -5.53 -2.44
CA ALA A 55 -8.09 -4.50 -3.40
C ALA A 55 -7.05 -3.37 -3.41
N ASN A 56 -6.60 -2.92 -2.24
CA ASN A 56 -5.55 -1.90 -2.11
C ASN A 56 -4.23 -2.35 -2.75
N LEU A 57 -3.81 -3.61 -2.53
CA LEU A 57 -2.64 -4.18 -3.18
C LEU A 57 -2.79 -4.16 -4.71
N ASN A 58 -3.91 -4.66 -5.23
CA ASN A 58 -4.15 -4.71 -6.67
C ASN A 58 -4.25 -3.31 -7.29
N TRP A 59 -4.97 -2.39 -6.65
CA TRP A 59 -5.11 -1.02 -7.11
C TRP A 59 -3.76 -0.31 -7.14
N SER A 60 -2.92 -0.50 -6.12
CA SER A 60 -1.59 0.11 -6.07
C SER A 60 -0.75 -0.28 -7.27
N TYR A 61 -0.79 -1.54 -7.74
CA TYR A 61 -0.09 -1.97 -8.97
C TYR A 61 -0.82 -1.64 -10.27
N ARG A 62 -2.12 -1.35 -10.25
CA ARG A 62 -2.90 -1.04 -11.46
C ARG A 62 -2.99 0.45 -11.75
N ALA A 63 -3.00 1.29 -10.72
CA ALA A 63 -3.08 2.73 -10.87
C ALA A 63 -1.75 3.29 -11.37
N GLU A 64 -1.79 4.21 -12.33
CA GLU A 64 -0.58 4.88 -12.85
C GLU A 64 0.08 5.81 -11.83
N ARG A 65 -0.66 6.18 -10.77
CA ARG A 65 -0.29 7.14 -9.72
C ARG A 65 1.13 6.97 -9.15
N TYR A 66 1.63 5.74 -9.06
CA TYR A 66 2.88 5.44 -8.35
C TYR A 66 4.04 5.03 -9.26
N TRP A 67 3.74 4.62 -10.49
CA TRP A 67 4.71 3.94 -11.35
C TRP A 67 4.92 4.64 -12.69
N ASP A 68 4.28 5.79 -12.93
CA ASP A 68 4.41 6.59 -14.15
C ASP A 68 4.26 5.74 -15.44
N GLY A 69 3.30 4.80 -15.42
CA GLY A 69 3.02 3.89 -16.53
C GLY A 69 3.82 2.58 -16.53
N ASN A 70 4.81 2.40 -15.65
CA ASN A 70 5.63 1.18 -15.59
C ASN A 70 5.04 0.05 -14.71
N ASN A 71 3.72 0.06 -14.54
CA ASN A 71 2.94 -0.80 -13.65
C ASN A 71 3.23 -2.30 -13.83
N ALA A 72 3.22 -2.77 -15.08
CA ALA A 72 3.37 -4.19 -15.40
C ALA A 72 4.76 -4.71 -15.02
N GLU A 73 5.80 -3.93 -15.29
CA GLU A 73 7.18 -4.30 -15.02
C GLU A 73 7.47 -4.27 -13.52
N VAL A 74 6.99 -3.24 -12.81
CA VAL A 74 7.10 -3.15 -11.35
C VAL A 74 6.39 -4.33 -10.68
N ARG A 75 5.20 -4.72 -11.16
CA ARG A 75 4.48 -5.90 -10.65
C ARG A 75 5.25 -7.21 -10.89
N ARG A 76 5.86 -7.35 -12.06
CA ARG A 76 6.60 -8.55 -12.47
C ARG A 76 7.91 -8.72 -11.70
N THR A 77 8.68 -7.65 -11.58
CA THR A 77 10.02 -7.66 -10.98
C THR A 77 10.00 -7.44 -9.47
N ARG A 78 8.98 -6.75 -8.96
CA ARG A 78 8.91 -6.23 -7.58
C ARG A 78 10.09 -5.32 -7.24
N THR A 79 10.65 -4.67 -8.26
CA THR A 79 11.76 -3.73 -8.12
C THR A 79 11.28 -2.34 -8.53
N ILE A 80 11.65 -1.33 -7.74
CA ILE A 80 11.30 0.06 -8.00
C ILE A 80 12.55 0.94 -7.89
N SER A 81 12.64 1.95 -8.75
CA SER A 81 13.69 2.97 -8.68
C SER A 81 13.16 4.18 -7.96
N ILE A 82 13.73 4.50 -6.81
CA ILE A 82 13.36 5.67 -6.04
C ILE A 82 14.43 6.73 -6.24
N PRO A 83 14.07 7.93 -6.74
CA PRO A 83 15.03 9.02 -6.84
C PRO A 83 15.45 9.47 -5.43
N VAL A 84 16.73 9.32 -5.12
CA VAL A 84 17.36 9.84 -3.89
C VAL A 84 17.95 11.22 -4.19
N GLY A 85 17.19 12.29 -3.92
CA GLY A 85 17.56 13.68 -4.19
C GLY A 85 16.34 14.57 -4.48
N PRO A 86 16.46 15.92 -4.46
CA PRO A 86 15.30 16.80 -4.56
C PRO A 86 14.58 16.57 -5.90
N LYS A 87 13.26 16.32 -5.85
CA LYS A 87 12.44 16.39 -7.06
C LYS A 87 12.43 17.86 -7.52
N LEU A 88 12.85 18.03 -8.78
CA LEU A 88 12.87 19.28 -9.54
C LEU A 88 11.75 20.25 -9.19
N THR A 89 12.13 21.52 -9.00
CA THR A 89 11.25 22.69 -8.88
C THR A 89 10.18 22.63 -9.97
N ILE A 90 8.91 22.56 -9.57
CA ILE A 90 7.81 22.79 -10.51
C ILE A 90 7.83 24.29 -10.83
N GLN A 91 8.44 24.68 -11.96
CA GLN A 91 8.06 25.93 -12.60
C GLN A 91 6.66 25.69 -13.17
N THR A 92 5.63 26.08 -12.43
CA THR A 92 4.34 26.36 -13.03
C THR A 92 4.52 27.56 -13.96
N GLY A 93 4.87 27.28 -15.21
CA GLY A 93 4.74 28.23 -16.30
C GLY A 93 3.26 28.52 -16.51
N CYS A 94 2.71 29.44 -15.71
CA CYS A 94 1.52 30.18 -16.12
C CYS A 94 1.96 31.00 -17.34
N LYS A 95 1.54 30.59 -18.54
CA LYS A 95 1.63 31.49 -19.70
C LYS A 95 0.70 32.66 -19.40
N GLU A 96 1.25 33.77 -18.93
CA GLU A 96 0.57 35.04 -18.98
C GLU A 96 0.28 35.34 -20.46
N SER A 97 -1.00 35.29 -20.79
CA SER A 97 -1.55 35.81 -22.03
C SER A 97 -1.12 37.27 -22.17
N ASN A 98 -0.28 37.56 -23.16
CA ASN A 98 0.00 38.92 -23.60
C ASN A 98 -1.32 39.63 -23.91
N ASN A 99 -1.61 40.69 -23.16
CA ASN A 99 -2.53 41.72 -23.58
C ASN A 99 -1.89 43.09 -23.36
N LYS A 100 -1.26 43.62 -24.41
CA LYS A 100 -1.15 45.04 -24.73
C LYS A 100 -0.79 45.20 -26.19
#